data_AF-A0A8H4S549-F1
#
_entry.id   AF-A0A8H4S549-F1
#
_cell.length_a   1.000
_cell.length_b   1.000
_cell.length_c   1.000
_cell.angle_alpha   90.00
_cell.angle_beta   90.00
_cell.angle_gamma   90.00
#
_symmetry.space_group_name_H-M   'P 1'
#
loop_
_entity.id
_entity.type
_entity.pdbx_description
1 polymer ?
#
loop_
_entity_poly.entity_id
_entity_poly.type
_entity_poly.pdbx_seq_one_letter_code
_entity_poly.pdbx_strand_id
1 'polypeptide(L)'
;MASAQDLFGQLWKEYALSDSRYMTSDTLVLCMETMTVLLWGPLCFVVAYLTATRHSLRHPIQVIVCMSHLYGDTLYYATSLFDDYVHGRPYSRPEPYYFWLYYFLMNFIWIVVPAYYLYHSISTISVALKRQSEKDKTK
;
A
#
# COMPACT_ATOMS: atom_id res chain seq x y z
N MET A 1 4.93 -11.15 19.44
CA MET A 1 4.09 -9.94 19.61
C MET A 1 3.59 -9.77 21.04
N ALA A 2 2.86 -10.75 21.63
CA ALA A 2 2.18 -10.56 22.91
C ALA A 2 3.08 -10.16 24.11
N SER A 3 4.31 -10.68 24.19
CA SER A 3 5.26 -10.35 25.26
C SER A 3 6.09 -9.08 25.00
N ALA A 4 6.01 -8.49 23.82
CA ALA A 4 6.80 -7.31 23.45
C ALA A 4 6.32 -6.08 24.24
N GLN A 5 7.24 -5.44 24.96
CA GLN A 5 6.96 -4.26 25.79
C GLN A 5 7.63 -2.99 25.27
N ASP A 6 8.45 -3.11 24.23
CA ASP A 6 9.06 -1.99 23.53
C ASP A 6 8.01 -1.14 22.79
N LEU A 7 8.40 0.08 22.40
CA LEU A 7 7.51 1.03 21.74
C LEU A 7 6.82 0.43 20.50
N PHE A 8 7.58 -0.28 19.64
CA PHE A 8 7.03 -0.87 18.43
C PHE A 8 6.11 -2.04 18.75
N GLY A 9 6.46 -2.87 19.73
CA GLY A 9 5.58 -3.92 20.24
C GLY A 9 4.24 -3.37 20.77
N GLN A 10 4.25 -2.26 21.50
CA GLN A 10 3.04 -1.60 21.98
C GLN A 10 2.23 -0.98 20.83
N LEU A 11 2.88 -0.33 19.87
CA LEU A 11 2.23 0.26 18.71
C LEU A 11 1.50 -0.81 17.87
N TRP A 12 2.14 -1.95 17.62
CA TRP A 12 1.51 -3.04 16.88
C TRP A 12 0.35 -3.69 17.65
N LYS A 13 0.42 -3.77 18.97
CA LYS A 13 -0.69 -4.26 19.80
C LYS A 13 -1.89 -3.32 19.76
N GLU A 14 -1.63 -2.01 19.79
CA GLU A 14 -2.68 -0.98 19.67
C GLU A 14 -3.33 -1.02 18.27
N TYR A 15 -2.52 -1.10 17.21
CA TYR A 15 -3.04 -1.22 15.85
C TYR A 15 -3.79 -2.54 15.65
N ALA A 16 -3.37 -3.64 16.28
CA ALA A 16 -4.11 -4.91 16.18
C ALA A 16 -5.51 -4.89 16.82
N LEU A 17 -5.88 -3.83 17.55
CA LEU A 17 -7.27 -3.61 17.96
C LEU A 17 -8.18 -3.28 16.76
N SER A 18 -7.61 -2.72 15.69
CA SER A 18 -8.34 -2.49 14.45
C SER A 18 -8.38 -3.71 13.55
N ASP A 19 -7.36 -4.57 13.64
CA ASP A 19 -7.29 -5.84 12.92
C ASP A 19 -6.45 -6.87 13.69
N SER A 20 -7.13 -7.83 14.30
CA SER A 20 -6.50 -8.87 15.11
C SER A 20 -5.58 -9.82 14.33
N ARG A 21 -5.63 -9.83 12.98
CA ARG A 21 -4.74 -10.65 12.13
C ARG A 21 -3.27 -10.33 12.33
N TYR A 22 -2.93 -9.11 12.75
CA TYR A 22 -1.57 -8.71 13.10
C TYR A 22 -1.04 -9.37 14.38
N MET A 23 -1.92 -9.81 15.28
CA MET A 23 -1.56 -10.55 16.49
C MET A 23 -1.53 -12.06 16.28
N THR A 24 -2.37 -12.58 15.40
CA THR A 24 -2.43 -14.00 15.07
C THR A 24 -1.49 -14.39 13.93
N SER A 25 -0.76 -13.43 13.35
CA SER A 25 0.13 -13.63 12.21
C SER A 25 -0.57 -14.35 11.05
N ASP A 26 -1.73 -13.83 10.64
CA ASP A 26 -2.42 -14.35 9.45
C ASP A 26 -1.45 -14.46 8.26
N THR A 27 -1.48 -15.58 7.55
CA THR A 27 -0.49 -15.89 6.52
C THR A 27 -0.45 -14.84 5.42
N LEU A 28 -1.60 -14.35 4.98
CA LEU A 28 -1.66 -13.37 3.89
C LEU A 28 -1.13 -12.01 4.37
N VAL A 29 -1.58 -11.56 5.54
CA VAL A 29 -1.10 -10.30 6.14
C VAL A 29 0.42 -10.37 6.37
N LEU A 30 0.92 -11.46 6.96
CA LEU A 30 2.34 -11.63 7.25
C LEU A 30 3.20 -11.60 5.98
N CYS A 31 2.81 -12.33 4.93
CA CYS A 31 3.52 -12.33 3.65
C CYS A 31 3.52 -10.95 2.98
N MET A 32 2.36 -10.28 2.97
CA MET A 32 2.20 -8.96 2.38
C MET A 32 3.04 -7.90 3.11
N GLU A 33 3.01 -7.88 4.43
CA GLU A 33 3.80 -6.96 5.25
C GLU A 33 5.30 -7.20 5.08
N THR A 34 5.71 -8.47 5.03
CA THR A 34 7.10 -8.84 4.79
C THR A 34 7.59 -8.30 3.43
N MET A 35 6.79 -8.45 2.37
CA MET A 35 7.11 -7.87 1.07
C MET A 35 7.14 -6.34 1.12
N THR A 36 6.22 -5.73 1.86
CA THR A 36 6.16 -4.28 2.02
C THR A 36 7.41 -3.72 2.68
N VAL A 37 7.89 -4.36 3.74
CA VAL A 37 9.10 -3.94 4.43
C VAL A 37 10.36 -4.22 3.61
N LEU A 38 10.48 -5.39 2.97
CA LEU A 38 11.71 -5.80 2.29
C LEU A 38 11.86 -5.30 0.86
N LEU A 39 10.75 -5.03 0.16
CA LEU A 39 10.75 -4.65 -1.25
C LEU A 39 10.20 -3.24 -1.46
N TRP A 40 8.97 -2.99 -1.01
CA TRP A 40 8.27 -1.74 -1.33
C TRP A 40 8.85 -0.54 -0.56
N GLY A 41 9.20 -0.71 0.71
CA GLY A 41 9.87 0.30 1.53
C GLY A 41 11.17 0.82 0.90
N PRO A 42 12.16 -0.06 0.59
CA PRO A 42 13.36 0.34 -0.11
C PRO A 42 13.09 0.99 -1.47
N LEU A 43 12.13 0.48 -2.25
CA LEU A 43 11.77 1.07 -3.54
C LEU A 43 11.14 2.47 -3.40
N CYS A 44 10.41 2.77 -2.32
CA CYS A 44 9.94 4.13 -2.05
C CYS A 44 11.09 5.11 -1.88
N PHE A 45 12.18 4.72 -1.20
CA PHE A 45 13.39 5.55 -1.10
C PHE A 45 14.08 5.73 -2.46
N VAL A 46 14.12 4.67 -3.28
CA VAL A 46 14.64 4.76 -4.65
C VAL A 46 13.80 5.74 -5.47
N VAL A 47 12.47 5.68 -5.41
CA VAL A 47 11.58 6.63 -6.10
C VAL A 47 11.82 8.05 -5.62
N ALA A 48 12.00 8.28 -4.31
CA ALA A 48 12.34 9.59 -3.78
C ALA A 48 13.67 10.12 -4.34
N TYR A 49 14.71 9.28 -4.38
CA TYR A 49 16.00 9.63 -4.99
C TYR A 49 15.90 9.94 -6.49
N LEU A 50 15.18 9.13 -7.25
CA LEU A 50 14.95 9.35 -8.69
C LEU A 50 14.12 10.61 -8.95
N THR A 51 13.24 10.97 -8.02
CA THR A 51 12.49 12.23 -8.05
C THR A 51 13.42 13.42 -7.86
N ALA A 52 14.32 13.36 -6.87
CA ALA A 52 15.29 14.42 -6.59
C ALA A 52 16.28 14.62 -7.75
N THR A 53 16.71 13.54 -8.40
CA THR A 53 17.64 13.56 -9.53
C THR A 53 16.98 13.76 -10.89
N ARG A 54 15.64 13.87 -10.94
CA ARG A 54 14.84 13.97 -12.18
C ARG A 54 15.16 12.87 -13.21
N HIS A 55 15.41 11.66 -12.72
CA HIS A 55 15.81 10.53 -13.56
C HIS A 55 14.63 10.01 -14.39
N SER A 56 14.89 9.55 -15.63
CA SER A 56 13.85 9.05 -16.55
C SER A 56 13.10 7.83 -16.01
N LEU A 57 13.78 6.99 -15.21
CA LEU A 57 13.18 5.83 -14.55
C LEU A 57 12.27 6.15 -13.37
N ARG A 58 12.11 7.43 -12.98
CA ARG A 58 11.20 7.82 -11.89
C ARG A 58 9.80 7.27 -12.12
N HIS A 59 9.21 7.55 -13.29
CA HIS A 59 7.82 7.20 -13.56
C HIS A 59 7.58 5.69 -13.67
N PRO A 60 8.39 4.90 -14.39
CA PRO A 60 8.24 3.44 -14.41
C PRO A 60 8.31 2.80 -13.01
N ILE A 61 9.30 3.19 -12.18
CA ILE A 61 9.44 2.61 -10.84
C ILE A 61 8.33 3.09 -9.90
N GLN A 62 7.92 4.36 -10.01
CA GLN A 62 6.80 4.90 -9.26
C GLN A 62 5.49 4.16 -9.59
N VAL A 63 5.25 3.80 -10.86
CA VAL A 63 4.08 2.99 -11.27
C VAL A 63 4.11 1.63 -10.58
N ILE A 64 5.25 0.94 -10.56
CA ILE A 64 5.40 -0.38 -9.91
C ILE A 64 5.04 -0.26 -8.43
N VAL A 65 5.67 0.67 -7.72
CA VAL A 65 5.44 0.88 -6.28
C VAL A 65 3.99 1.24 -5.99
N CYS A 66 3.40 2.16 -6.75
CA CYS A 66 2.02 2.58 -6.52
C CYS A 66 1.04 1.42 -6.74
N MET A 67 1.24 0.61 -7.79
CA MET A 67 0.42 -0.57 -8.04
C MET A 67 0.56 -1.62 -6.93
N SER A 68 1.75 -1.81 -6.38
CA SER A 68 1.97 -2.73 -5.26
C SER A 68 1.17 -2.32 -4.02
N HIS A 69 1.15 -1.03 -3.67
CA HIS A 69 0.34 -0.53 -2.55
C HIS A 69 -1.16 -0.71 -2.79
N LEU A 70 -1.66 -0.28 -3.96
CA LEU A 70 -3.08 -0.43 -4.30
C LEU A 70 -3.54 -1.89 -4.29
N TYR A 71 -2.71 -2.78 -4.84
CA TYR A 71 -3.01 -4.21 -4.86
C TYR A 71 -2.98 -4.82 -3.45
N GLY A 72 -1.97 -4.47 -2.64
CA GLY A 72 -1.84 -4.91 -1.25
C GLY A 72 -3.04 -4.50 -0.41
N ASP A 73 -3.39 -3.21 -0.42
CA ASP A 73 -4.54 -2.70 0.36
C ASP A 73 -5.86 -3.30 -0.12
N THR A 74 -6.02 -3.47 -1.44
CA THR A 74 -7.23 -4.11 -1.98
C THR A 74 -7.37 -5.54 -1.46
N LEU A 75 -6.29 -6.33 -1.46
CA LEU A 75 -6.30 -7.68 -0.88
C LEU A 75 -6.54 -7.66 0.63
N TYR A 76 -5.94 -6.70 1.33
CA TYR A 76 -6.10 -6.52 2.77
C TYR A 76 -7.57 -6.31 3.16
N TYR A 77 -8.25 -5.37 2.48
CA TYR A 77 -9.68 -5.11 2.69
C TYR A 77 -10.54 -6.27 2.20
N ALA A 78 -10.28 -6.81 1.01
CA ALA A 78 -11.08 -7.87 0.42
C ALA A 78 -11.12 -9.11 1.32
N THR A 79 -9.96 -9.57 1.82
CA THR A 79 -9.88 -10.73 2.71
C THR A 79 -10.57 -10.49 4.04
N SER A 80 -10.35 -9.32 4.63
CA SER A 80 -10.95 -8.93 5.91
C SER A 80 -12.47 -8.88 5.84
N LEU A 81 -13.00 -8.16 4.84
CA LEU A 81 -14.44 -7.99 4.67
C LEU A 81 -15.09 -9.30 4.22
N PHE A 82 -14.42 -10.10 3.38
CA PHE A 82 -14.93 -11.40 2.98
C PHE A 82 -15.10 -12.33 4.19
N ASP A 83 -14.10 -12.41 5.06
CA ASP A 83 -14.19 -13.23 6.29
C ASP A 83 -15.25 -12.71 7.26
N ASP A 84 -15.45 -11.39 7.36
CA ASP A 84 -16.53 -10.82 8.15
C ASP A 84 -17.91 -11.20 7.59
N TYR A 85 -18.17 -10.89 6.31
CA TYR A 85 -19.49 -11.10 5.69
C TYR A 85 -19.84 -12.57 5.44
N VAL A 86 -18.87 -13.42 5.10
CA VAL A 86 -19.11 -14.83 4.71
C VAL A 86 -18.91 -15.77 5.89
N HIS A 87 -17.86 -15.56 6.68
CA HIS A 87 -17.52 -16.45 7.79
C HIS A 87 -17.97 -15.92 9.16
N GLY A 88 -18.50 -14.70 9.23
CA GLY A 88 -18.91 -14.07 10.50
C GLY A 88 -17.73 -13.82 11.42
N ARG A 89 -16.54 -13.55 10.86
CA ARG A 89 -15.29 -13.36 11.61
C ARG A 89 -14.82 -11.91 11.48
N PRO A 90 -15.41 -10.97 12.22
CA PRO A 90 -14.90 -9.60 12.28
C PRO A 90 -13.55 -9.61 12.98
N TYR A 91 -12.53 -9.06 12.31
CA TYR A 91 -11.19 -8.91 12.88
C TYR A 91 -11.01 -7.63 13.68
N SER A 92 -11.83 -6.62 13.41
CA SER A 92 -11.84 -5.33 14.10
C SER A 92 -12.68 -5.39 15.37
N ARG A 93 -12.29 -4.63 16.39
CA ARG A 93 -13.12 -4.46 17.58
C ARG A 93 -14.46 -3.78 17.24
N PRO A 94 -15.54 -4.10 17.98
CA PRO A 94 -16.88 -3.63 17.66
C PRO A 94 -17.07 -2.12 17.83
N GLU A 95 -16.19 -1.43 18.58
CA GLU A 95 -16.29 0.02 18.72
C GLU A 95 -16.00 0.73 17.38
N PRO A 96 -16.89 1.64 16.92
CA PRO A 96 -16.78 2.26 15.61
C PRO A 96 -15.47 3.00 15.34
N TYR A 97 -14.81 3.50 16.40
CA TYR A 97 -13.52 4.18 16.31
C TYR A 97 -12.42 3.27 15.72
N TYR A 98 -12.32 2.01 16.16
CA TYR A 98 -11.29 1.09 15.66
C TYR A 98 -11.51 0.74 14.20
N PHE A 99 -12.77 0.62 13.78
CA PHE A 99 -13.09 0.36 12.39
C PHE A 99 -12.84 1.59 11.49
N TRP A 100 -13.43 2.74 11.82
CA TRP A 100 -13.42 3.89 10.91
C TRP A 100 -12.09 4.65 10.92
N LEU A 101 -11.47 4.83 12.09
CA LEU A 101 -10.24 5.61 12.19
C LEU A 101 -9.01 4.74 11.97
N TYR A 102 -8.88 3.60 12.64
CA TYR A 102 -7.68 2.79 12.49
C TYR A 102 -7.75 1.94 11.23
N TYR A 103 -8.78 1.10 11.10
CA TYR A 103 -8.85 0.14 10.00
C TYR A 103 -9.14 0.83 8.65
N PHE A 104 -10.12 1.73 8.57
CA PHE A 104 -10.46 2.40 7.32
C PHE A 104 -9.52 3.57 7.03
N LEU A 105 -9.49 4.62 7.86
CA LEU A 105 -8.79 5.85 7.51
C LEU A 105 -7.27 5.68 7.37
N MET A 106 -6.59 4.95 8.27
CA MET A 106 -5.12 4.81 8.18
C MET A 106 -4.68 4.05 6.93
N ASN A 107 -5.44 3.02 6.52
CA ASN A 107 -5.16 2.28 5.29
C ASN A 107 -5.66 3.03 4.04
N PHE A 108 -6.72 3.84 4.14
CA PHE A 108 -7.25 4.62 3.02
C PHE A 108 -6.22 5.62 2.43
N ILE A 109 -5.32 6.13 3.26
CA ILE A 109 -4.21 7.00 2.80
C ILE A 109 -3.32 6.26 1.79
N TRP A 110 -3.07 4.97 2.01
CA TRP A 110 -2.27 4.09 1.14
C TRP A 110 -3.01 3.70 -0.15
N ILE A 111 -4.30 4.02 -0.27
CA ILE A 111 -5.03 3.94 -1.53
C ILE A 111 -4.96 5.27 -2.27
N VAL A 112 -5.34 6.37 -1.62
CA VAL A 112 -5.51 7.67 -2.29
C VAL A 112 -4.19 8.22 -2.82
N VAL A 113 -3.13 8.18 -2.00
CA VAL A 113 -1.84 8.78 -2.38
C VAL A 113 -1.20 8.00 -3.55
N PRO A 114 -1.07 6.67 -3.50
CA PRO A 114 -0.60 5.89 -4.64
C PRO A 114 -1.47 6.02 -5.89
N ALA A 115 -2.81 6.05 -5.77
CA ALA A 115 -3.70 6.22 -6.93
C ALA A 115 -3.44 7.54 -7.67
N TYR A 116 -3.28 8.64 -6.93
CA TYR A 116 -2.94 9.94 -7.51
C TYR A 116 -1.59 9.89 -8.25
N TYR A 117 -0.56 9.37 -7.60
CA TYR A 117 0.79 9.29 -8.18
C TYR A 117 0.90 8.32 -9.37
N LEU A 118 0.10 7.25 -9.35
CA LEU A 118 -0.05 6.32 -10.45
C LEU A 118 -0.66 7.00 -11.66
N TYR A 119 -1.81 7.67 -11.47
CA TYR A 119 -2.48 8.41 -12.54
C TYR A 119 -1.56 9.45 -13.16
N HIS A 120 -0.88 10.24 -12.32
CA HIS A 120 0.08 11.24 -12.78
C HIS A 120 1.22 10.62 -13.60
N SER A 121 1.77 9.50 -13.15
CA SER A 121 2.88 8.84 -13.85
C SER A 121 2.46 8.20 -15.16
N ILE A 122 1.32 7.53 -15.20
CA ILE A 122 0.76 6.94 -16.43
C ILE A 122 0.47 8.03 -17.45
N SER A 123 -0.16 9.13 -17.03
CA SER A 123 -0.44 10.27 -17.91
C SER A 123 0.85 10.86 -18.49
N THR A 124 1.88 11.05 -17.67
CA THR A 124 3.17 11.58 -18.12
C THR A 124 3.85 10.64 -19.12
N ILE A 125 3.87 9.34 -18.84
CA ILE A 125 4.42 8.33 -19.76
C ILE A 125 3.64 8.32 -21.08
N SER A 126 2.31 8.34 -21.03
CA SER A 126 1.46 8.36 -22.23
C SER A 126 1.75 9.56 -23.13
N VAL A 127 1.88 10.76 -22.56
CA VAL A 127 2.25 11.98 -23.28
C VAL A 127 3.65 11.86 -23.90
N ALA A 128 4.61 11.31 -23.16
CA ALA A 128 5.98 11.11 -23.66
C ALA A 128 6.02 10.13 -24.85
N LEU A 129 5.29 9.01 -24.76
CA LEU A 129 5.20 8.01 -25.83
C LEU A 129 4.49 8.57 -27.07
N LYS A 130 3.42 9.35 -26.89
CA LYS A 130 2.73 10.00 -28.01
C LYS A 130 3.68 10.92 -28.77
N ARG A 131 4.42 11.79 -28.06
CA ARG A 131 5.41 12.70 -28.66
C ARG A 131 6.52 11.96 -29.40
N GLN A 132 6.96 10.82 -28.88
CA GLN A 132 7.95 9.99 -29.56
C GLN A 132 7.39 9.42 -30.87
N SER A 133 6.15 8.91 -30.85
CA SER A 133 5.50 8.37 -32.05
C SER A 133 5.30 9.42 -33.16
N GLU A 134 5.05 10.68 -32.81
CA GLU A 134 4.88 11.78 -33.76
C GLU A 134 6.23 12.16 -34.41
N LYS A 135 7.33 12.16 -33.63
CA LYS A 135 8.68 12.38 -34.15
C LYS A 135 9.11 11.29 -35.12
N ASP A 136 8.78 10.03 -34.81
CA ASP A 136 9.15 8.89 -35.65
C ASP A 136 8.37 8.86 -36.98
N LYS A 137 7.18 9.47 -37.04
CA LYS A 137 6.42 9.65 -38.30
C LYS A 137 6.92 10.79 -39.19
N THR A 138 7.65 11.75 -38.61
CA THR A 138 8.14 12.95 -39.32
C THR A 138 9.54 12.75 -39.88
N LYS A 139 10.24 11.68 -39.45
CA LYS A 139 11.52 11.23 -40.01
C LYS A 139 11.28 10.26 -41.17
#